data_AF-A0A3D4W7B6-F1
#
_entry.id   AF-A0A3D4W7B6-F1
#
_cell.length_a   1.000
_cell.length_b   1.000
_cell.length_c   1.000
_cell.angle_alpha   90.00
_cell.angle_beta   90.00
_cell.angle_gamma   90.00
#
_symmetry.space_group_name_H-M   'P 1'
#
loop_
_entity.id
_entity.type
_entity.pdbx_description
1 polymer ?
#
loop_
_entity_poly.entity_id
_entity_poly.type
_entity_poly.pdbx_seq_one_letter_code
_entity_poly.pdbx_strand_id
1 'polypeptide(L)' 'MLDQVNIEKVLFLDIETVPQYPEYEMLPEEIKKLWDHKAQRLAA' A
#
# COMPACT_ATOMS: atom_id res chain seq x y z
N MET A 1 0.84 -20.91 -18.82
CA MET A 1 2.05 -20.41 -18.11
C MET A 1 1.96 -20.71 -16.62
N LEU A 2 0.81 -20.48 -15.99
CA LEU A 2 0.52 -20.93 -14.62
C LEU A 2 0.44 -22.47 -14.50
N ASP A 3 0.09 -23.17 -15.58
CA ASP A 3 -0.06 -24.64 -15.62
C ASP A 3 1.27 -25.41 -15.45
N GLN A 4 2.40 -24.71 -15.53
CA GLN A 4 3.74 -25.27 -15.35
C GLN A 4 4.31 -25.00 -13.94
N VAL A 5 3.57 -24.28 -13.09
CA VAL A 5 4.00 -23.97 -11.72
C VAL A 5 3.58 -25.11 -10.79
N ASN A 6 4.55 -25.76 -10.14
CA ASN A 6 4.24 -26.71 -9.06
C ASN A 6 3.85 -25.92 -7.79
N ILE A 7 2.57 -25.97 -7.44
CA ILE A 7 2.00 -25.23 -6.30
C ILE A 7 2.60 -25.62 -4.95
N GLU A 8 3.09 -26.85 -4.79
CA GLU A 8 3.73 -27.32 -3.56
C GLU A 8 5.11 -26.67 -3.32
N LYS A 9 5.65 -26.00 -4.34
CA LYS A 9 6.92 -25.25 -4.28
C LYS A 9 6.72 -23.74 -4.30
N VAL A 10 5.50 -23.26 -4.10
CA VAL A 10 5.17 -21.84 -4.03
C VAL A 10 5.22 -21.39 -2.57
N LEU A 11 6.07 -20.42 -2.27
CA LEU A 11 6.08 -19.73 -0.98
C LEU A 11 5.03 -18.62 -0.99
N PHE A 12 4.03 -18.76 -0.14
CA PHE A 12 3.02 -17.72 0.09
C PHE A 12 3.54 -16.79 1.18
N LEU A 13 3.91 -15.57 0.80
CA LEU A 13 4.28 -14.52 1.73
C LEU A 13 3.10 -13.55 1.83
N ASP A 14 2.53 -13.46 3.02
CA ASP A 14 1.63 -12.36 3.36
C ASP A 14 2.50 -11.19 3.79
N ILE A 15 2.59 -10.17 2.93
CA ILE A 15 3.36 -8.97 3.23
C ILE A 15 2.41 -7.84 3.59
N GLU A 16 2.58 -7.33 4.81
CA GLU A 16 1.90 -6.11 5.21
C GLU A 16 2.48 -4.92 4.46
N THR A 17 1.60 -4.02 4.01
CA THR A 17 2.05 -2.80 3.35
C THR A 17 2.66 -1.85 4.39
N VAL A 18 3.92 -1.48 4.22
CA VAL A 18 4.56 -0.42 5.01
C VAL A 18 4.26 0.92 4.34
N PRO A 19 3.91 1.97 5.10
CA PRO A 19 3.73 3.30 4.51
C PRO A 19 5.04 3.79 3.88
N GLN A 20 4.93 4.43 2.71
CA GLN A 20 6.10 4.98 1.99
C GLN A 20 6.85 6.04 2.82
N TYR A 21 6.15 6.71 3.73
CA TYR A 21 6.69 7.67 4.69
C TYR A 21 6.21 7.30 6.10
N PRO A 22 7.07 7.35 7.13
CA PRO A 22 6.70 6.96 8.51
C PRO A 22 5.54 7.79 9.08
N GLU A 23 5.50 9.07 8.75
CA GLU A 23 4.58 10.05 9.29
C GLU A 23 4.03 10.93 8.16
N TYR A 24 2.81 11.44 8.33
CA TYR A 24 2.18 12.32 7.34
C TYR A 24 3.02 13.57 7.08
N GLU A 25 3.66 14.10 8.12
CA GLU A 25 4.52 15.28 8.11
C GLU A 25 5.72 15.12 7.18
N MET A 26 6.17 13.89 6.94
CA MET A 26 7.30 13.57 6.07
C MET A 26 6.91 13.43 4.59
N LEU A 27 5.61 13.44 4.27
CA LEU A 27 5.14 13.37 2.88
C LEU A 27 5.55 14.62 2.09
N PRO A 28 5.85 14.47 0.79
CA PRO A 28 5.94 15.60 -0.13
C PRO A 28 4.64 16.38 -0.14
N GLU A 29 4.73 17.71 -0.26
CA GLU A 29 3.57 18.61 -0.15
C GLU A 29 2.46 18.28 -1.15
N GLU A 30 2.81 17.94 -2.39
CA GLU A 30 1.80 17.54 -3.39
C GLU A 30 1.07 16.25 -3.02
N ILE A 31 1.73 15.34 -2.28
CA ILE A 31 1.11 14.09 -1.82
C ILE A 31 0.22 14.34 -0.60
N LYS A 32 0.60 15.24 0.30
CA LYS A 32 -0.23 15.68 1.45
C LYS A 32 -1.59 16.18 0.99
N LYS A 33 -1.63 17.05 -0.02
CA LYS A 33 -2.88 17.58 -0.61
C LYS A 33 -3.83 16.47 -1.08
N LEU A 34 -3.29 15.44 -1.72
CA LEU A 34 -4.09 14.30 -2.18
C LEU A 34 -4.61 13.46 -1.01
N TRP A 35 -3.78 13.28 0.03
CA TRP A 35 -4.16 12.61 1.26
C TRP A 35 -5.29 13.33 2.00
N ASP A 36 -5.21 14.65 2.14
CA ASP A 36 -6.24 15.46 2.81
C ASP A 36 -7.59 15.36 2.09
N HIS A 37 -7.54 15.49 0.76
CA HIS A 37 -8.73 15.35 -0.08
C HIS A 37 -9.36 13.95 0.04
N LYS A 38 -8.55 12.89 0.17
CA LYS A 38 -9.05 11.54 0.45
C LYS A 38 -9.64 11.45 1.86
N ALA A 39 -8.94 11.97 2.87
CA ALA A 39 -9.33 11.89 4.28
C ALA A 39 -10.68 12.58 4.55
N GLN A 40 -10.97 13.69 3.87
CA GLN A 40 -12.27 14.38 3.93
C GLN A 40 -13.46 13.46 3.63
N ARG A 41 -13.27 12.40 2.82
CA ARG A 41 -14.34 11.45 2.47
C ARG A 41 -14.45 10.26 3.41
N LEU A 42 -13.50 10.09 4.34
CA LEU A 42 -13.48 8.99 5.30
C LEU A 42 -14.18 9.34 6.62
N ALA A 43 -14.44 10.63 6.88
CA ALA A 43 -15.12 11.12 8.08
C ALA A 43 -16.66 11.21 7.92
N ALA A 44 -17.22 10.59 6.88
CA ALA A 44 -18.65 10.56 6.58
C ALA A 44 -19.32 9.31 7.17
#